data_AF-A0A9N9BW18-F1
#
_entry.id   AF-A0A9N9BW18-F1
#
_cell.length_a   1.000
_cell.length_b   1.000
_cell.length_c   1.000
_cell.angle_alpha   90.00
_cell.angle_beta   90.00
_cell.angle_gamma   90.00
#
_symmetry.space_group_name_H-M   'P 1'
#
loop_
_entity.id
_entity.type
_entity.pdbx_description
1 polymer ?
#
loop_
_entity_poly.entity_id
_entity_poly.type
_entity_poly.pdbx_seq_one_letter_code
_entity_poly.pdbx_strand_id
1 'polypeptide(L)'
;MKAKNRKRTNDNNKFSSHVSPKKQKASDKDSRESNTRSSRTISPRNNTAMPDKFDTRLLPKIVWVMYETEGLWWPGEIINEDKSEIPLKVKCFVGIRPNTVEISDPSSECIVPFHHSLSSTFYEDGIKSSRKKEFLRAFELAQEKDVEDNDGLPSADWAIQTVASPKKQKLQRKNIGMNGSKNDKLIAVGQSNDDKMQDGDATEISKLDTSLKIPGEPVLAHYRKNKLYYPARIDEYREPNKYRITFLDGSHNTCRRDEFYTKYEKKFQTCPLGLFTVDEEDPNYYDSDLHKMVEELAPILCRVASGNESVAWRYKNFIEGGKARQRLASSVSHGPFALSEIGFIAKLLRAMFVPEVAASIDEKINSEDLPSTVTAQIDKNSPFHEFSNELKLRFVHDVLVPETITRLIMNHEEVSYEEAEHMVVHEYEDVGSSKALFSNIGMARGKQKEQAREKAQKLAETRQGGKSQLAARAAGLQLKCPVCKTPAANYKIIVKHMEKRKWDPTGALCIFSTEELAKNEHIGTHSVYLQVVNEFAGDRKRTQARRRLPDYFKFRPTQKSGRREVINFVALDKNKSEETIKDLAQRILRDKLS
;
A
#
# COMPACT_ATOMS: atom_id res chain seq x y z
N MET A 1 -59.79 -7.89 -49.75
CA MET A 1 -58.34 -7.88 -50.07
C MET A 1 -57.62 -8.84 -49.14
N LYS A 2 -56.76 -9.70 -49.69
CA LYS A 2 -56.10 -10.84 -49.04
C LYS A 2 -54.84 -10.41 -48.28
N ALA A 3 -54.57 -11.02 -47.13
CA ALA A 3 -53.25 -11.59 -46.81
C ALA A 3 -53.35 -12.56 -45.60
N LYS A 4 -53.19 -13.85 -45.89
CA LYS A 4 -52.91 -14.92 -44.92
C LYS A 4 -51.39 -15.05 -44.81
N ASN A 5 -50.85 -15.36 -43.63
CA ASN A 5 -49.53 -15.98 -43.57
C ASN A 5 -49.49 -17.17 -42.61
N ARG A 6 -48.89 -18.24 -43.13
CA ARG A 6 -48.92 -19.63 -42.67
C ARG A 6 -47.77 -19.93 -41.71
N LYS A 7 -48.07 -20.72 -40.69
CA LYS A 7 -47.12 -21.46 -39.85
C LYS A 7 -46.69 -22.72 -40.61
N ARG A 8 -45.38 -22.92 -40.79
CA ARG A 8 -44.79 -24.18 -41.31
C ARG A 8 -44.11 -24.90 -40.14
N THR A 9 -44.62 -26.08 -39.83
CA THR A 9 -43.89 -27.17 -39.16
C THR A 9 -42.98 -27.84 -40.18
N ASN A 10 -41.83 -28.33 -39.73
CA ASN A 10 -40.97 -29.18 -40.55
C ASN A 10 -40.52 -30.37 -39.69
N ASP A 11 -41.09 -31.52 -40.03
CA ASP A 11 -40.65 -32.84 -39.60
C ASP A 11 -39.80 -33.47 -40.72
N ASN A 12 -38.94 -34.40 -40.29
CA ASN A 12 -38.50 -35.63 -40.96
C ASN A 12 -37.01 -35.81 -41.31
N ASN A 13 -36.45 -36.81 -40.61
CA ASN A 13 -35.76 -38.01 -41.11
C ASN A 13 -34.31 -37.92 -41.62
N LYS A 14 -33.43 -38.75 -41.05
CA LYS A 14 -33.17 -40.13 -41.55
C LYS A 14 -32.07 -40.89 -40.77
N PHE A 15 -32.35 -42.18 -40.49
CA PHE A 15 -31.50 -43.40 -40.57
C PHE A 15 -30.23 -43.49 -39.66
N SER A 16 -29.81 -44.62 -39.07
CA SER A 16 -30.23 -46.03 -39.06
C SER A 16 -29.30 -46.83 -38.12
N SER A 17 -29.84 -47.92 -37.54
CA SER A 17 -29.24 -49.24 -37.25
C SER A 17 -28.10 -49.46 -36.22
N HIS A 18 -28.48 -50.15 -35.14
CA HIS A 18 -27.94 -51.40 -34.56
C HIS A 18 -26.46 -51.81 -34.82
N VAL A 19 -25.72 -52.19 -33.75
CA VAL A 19 -25.28 -53.59 -33.45
C VAL A 19 -24.67 -53.67 -32.02
N SER A 20 -24.99 -54.77 -31.32
CA SER A 20 -24.64 -55.19 -29.96
C SER A 20 -23.16 -55.58 -29.71
N PRO A 21 -22.73 -55.84 -28.44
CA PRO A 21 -21.33 -55.98 -28.06
C PRO A 21 -20.83 -57.44 -28.13
N LYS A 22 -19.56 -57.64 -28.50
CA LYS A 22 -18.87 -58.94 -28.41
C LYS A 22 -17.82 -58.95 -27.29
N LYS A 23 -18.01 -59.91 -26.39
CA LYS A 23 -17.03 -60.49 -25.45
C LYS A 23 -15.84 -61.10 -26.20
N GLN A 24 -14.62 -60.88 -25.70
CA GLN A 24 -13.48 -61.84 -25.73
C GLN A 24 -12.68 -61.60 -24.43
N LYS A 25 -12.73 -62.49 -23.43
CA LYS A 25 -12.03 -63.78 -23.23
C LYS A 25 -10.50 -63.65 -23.05
N ALA A 26 -10.09 -64.24 -21.93
CA ALA A 26 -8.77 -64.35 -21.34
C ALA A 26 -7.73 -65.09 -22.21
N SER A 27 -6.46 -64.82 -21.93
CA SER A 27 -5.36 -65.77 -22.10
C SER A 27 -4.25 -65.49 -21.10
N ASP A 28 -3.90 -66.55 -20.37
CA ASP A 28 -2.80 -66.71 -19.42
C ASP A 28 -1.40 -66.65 -20.06
N LYS A 29 -0.40 -66.61 -19.15
CA LYS A 29 0.99 -67.11 -19.26
C LYS A 29 1.99 -66.31 -20.11
N ASP A 30 3.04 -65.79 -19.47
CA ASP A 30 4.26 -66.59 -19.28
C ASP A 30 5.28 -65.94 -18.32
N SER A 31 5.92 -66.83 -17.60
CA SER A 31 7.06 -66.67 -16.68
C SER A 31 8.34 -66.19 -17.35
N ARG A 32 9.11 -65.32 -16.69
CA ARG A 32 10.57 -65.39 -16.76
C ARG A 32 11.27 -64.86 -15.50
N GLU A 33 11.93 -65.79 -14.84
CA GLU A 33 12.85 -65.60 -13.72
C GLU A 33 14.20 -65.01 -14.15
N SER A 34 14.94 -64.59 -13.11
CA SER A 34 16.39 -64.49 -12.97
C SER A 34 17.08 -63.18 -13.41
N ASN A 35 17.48 -62.39 -12.41
CA ASN A 35 18.90 -62.40 -12.03
C ASN A 35 19.13 -61.74 -10.66
N THR A 36 19.43 -62.58 -9.69
CA THR A 36 20.11 -62.27 -8.45
C THR A 36 21.58 -61.97 -8.73
N ARG A 37 22.09 -60.81 -8.31
CA ARG A 37 23.53 -60.63 -8.10
C ARG A 37 23.76 -59.97 -6.75
N SER A 38 24.16 -60.83 -5.82
CA SER A 38 24.59 -60.49 -4.47
C SER A 38 26.04 -59.98 -4.47
N SER A 39 26.32 -59.13 -3.48
CA SER A 39 27.62 -58.88 -2.84
C SER A 39 28.66 -57.97 -3.53
N ARG A 40 28.78 -56.75 -3.01
CA ARG A 40 30.07 -56.23 -2.49
C ARG A 40 29.84 -55.15 -1.45
N THR A 41 30.08 -55.53 -0.21
CA THR A 41 30.17 -54.69 0.99
C THR A 41 31.43 -53.83 0.90
N ILE A 42 31.28 -52.52 0.74
CA ILE A 42 32.31 -51.53 1.03
C ILE A 42 31.63 -50.44 1.85
N SER A 43 32.00 -50.33 3.12
CA SER A 43 31.60 -49.22 3.98
C SER A 43 32.51 -48.02 3.72
N PRO A 44 31.99 -46.85 3.35
CA PRO A 44 32.60 -45.59 3.71
C PRO A 44 31.76 -44.93 4.82
N ARG A 45 32.38 -44.73 5.98
CA ARG A 45 31.94 -43.76 6.98
C ARG A 45 31.98 -42.38 6.33
N ASN A 46 30.87 -41.94 5.75
CA ASN A 46 30.62 -40.54 5.46
C ASN A 46 29.33 -40.18 6.19
N ASN A 47 29.40 -39.16 7.04
CA ASN A 47 28.24 -38.50 7.63
C ASN A 47 27.51 -37.75 6.51
N THR A 48 26.77 -38.48 5.66
CA THR A 48 25.80 -37.89 4.75
C THR A 48 24.67 -37.39 5.63
N ALA A 49 24.52 -36.07 5.73
CA ALA A 49 23.35 -35.47 6.35
C ALA A 49 22.11 -36.14 5.73
N MET A 50 21.24 -36.71 6.58
CA MET A 50 19.96 -37.22 6.13
C MET A 50 19.30 -36.13 5.28
N PRO A 51 18.80 -36.43 4.07
CA PRO A 51 18.12 -35.43 3.27
C PRO A 51 17.00 -34.83 4.12
N ASP A 52 16.98 -33.50 4.24
CA ASP A 52 15.97 -32.77 4.99
C ASP A 52 14.59 -33.26 4.54
N LYS A 53 13.91 -33.98 5.42
CA LYS A 53 12.61 -34.58 5.12
C LYS A 53 11.63 -33.43 4.87
N PHE A 54 11.05 -33.38 3.68
CA PHE A 54 10.09 -32.36 3.30
C PHE A 54 8.87 -32.42 4.23
N ASP A 55 8.66 -31.39 5.06
CA ASP A 55 7.55 -31.35 6.02
C ASP A 55 6.35 -30.63 5.41
N THR A 56 5.37 -31.41 4.94
CA THR A 56 4.13 -30.91 4.36
C THR A 56 3.28 -30.09 5.33
N ARG A 57 3.48 -30.25 6.64
CA ARG A 57 2.72 -29.51 7.67
C ARG A 57 3.02 -28.02 7.64
N LEU A 58 4.20 -27.65 7.16
CA LEU A 58 4.65 -26.26 7.07
C LEU A 58 4.12 -25.55 5.81
N LEU A 59 3.55 -26.28 4.86
CA LEU A 59 3.01 -25.65 3.65
C LEU A 59 1.81 -24.77 4.01
N PRO A 60 1.70 -23.55 3.43
CA PRO A 60 0.46 -22.78 3.50
C PRO A 60 -0.69 -23.52 2.81
N LYS A 61 -1.92 -23.04 3.02
CA LYS A 61 -3.10 -23.65 2.41
C LYS A 61 -3.13 -23.45 0.89
N ILE A 62 -2.64 -22.30 0.42
CA ILE A 62 -2.47 -21.98 -0.99
C ILE A 62 -1.03 -22.29 -1.42
N VAL A 63 -0.86 -23.05 -2.48
CA VAL A 63 0.43 -23.58 -2.96
C VAL A 63 0.53 -23.50 -4.48
N TRP A 64 1.75 -23.60 -4.99
CA TRP A 64 2.00 -23.98 -6.37
C TRP A 64 2.19 -25.50 -6.43
N VAL A 65 1.58 -26.15 -7.41
CA VAL A 65 1.74 -27.58 -7.69
C VAL A 65 2.21 -27.79 -9.13
N MET A 66 3.19 -28.66 -9.32
CA MET A 66 3.65 -29.08 -10.65
C MET A 66 2.61 -29.99 -11.28
N TYR A 67 2.06 -29.58 -12.42
CA TYR A 67 1.11 -30.37 -13.18
C TYR A 67 1.87 -31.22 -14.21
N GLU A 68 2.20 -32.46 -13.84
CA GLU A 68 3.11 -33.36 -14.58
C GLU A 68 2.76 -33.50 -16.07
N THR A 69 1.47 -33.55 -16.43
CA THR A 69 1.06 -33.76 -17.84
C THR A 69 1.48 -32.61 -18.76
N GLU A 70 1.63 -31.40 -18.24
CA GLU A 70 2.02 -30.22 -19.02
C GLU A 70 3.39 -29.65 -18.59
N GLY A 71 3.98 -30.15 -17.50
CA GLY A 71 5.23 -29.61 -16.93
C GLY A 71 5.11 -28.16 -16.47
N LEU A 72 3.89 -27.74 -16.11
CA LEU A 72 3.58 -26.35 -15.72
C LEU A 72 3.24 -26.27 -14.24
N TRP A 73 3.75 -25.22 -13.58
CA TRP A 73 3.35 -24.89 -12.22
C TRP A 73 1.99 -24.21 -12.23
N TRP A 74 1.07 -24.72 -11.40
CA TRP A 74 -0.29 -24.20 -11.31
C TRP A 74 -0.66 -23.87 -9.88
N PRO A 75 -1.39 -22.78 -9.62
CA PRO A 75 -1.81 -22.46 -8.26
C PRO A 75 -2.96 -23.38 -7.82
N GLY A 76 -2.91 -23.83 -6.56
CA GLY A 76 -3.92 -24.72 -5.97
C GLY A 76 -4.09 -24.55 -4.46
N GLU A 77 -5.11 -25.21 -3.92
CA GLU A 77 -5.44 -25.24 -2.51
C GLU A 77 -5.31 -26.67 -1.97
N ILE A 78 -4.58 -26.86 -0.88
CA ILE A 78 -4.52 -28.15 -0.18
C ILE A 78 -5.89 -28.42 0.44
N ILE A 79 -6.50 -29.56 0.10
CA ILE A 79 -7.85 -29.92 0.57
C ILE A 79 -7.84 -30.98 1.70
N ASN A 80 -6.70 -31.58 2.02
CA ASN A 80 -6.60 -32.47 3.19
C ASN A 80 -6.81 -31.70 4.48
N GLU A 81 -7.56 -32.29 5.41
CA GLU A 81 -7.69 -31.76 6.77
C GLU A 81 -6.36 -31.86 7.52
N ASP A 82 -5.66 -33.00 7.39
CA ASP A 82 -4.30 -33.19 7.87
C ASP A 82 -3.31 -33.17 6.69
N LYS A 83 -2.44 -32.15 6.66
CA LYS A 83 -1.41 -31.98 5.61
C LYS A 83 -0.36 -33.10 5.61
N SER A 84 -0.29 -33.91 6.65
CA SER A 84 0.62 -35.06 6.72
C SER A 84 0.06 -36.33 6.07
N GLU A 85 -1.21 -36.33 5.66
CA GLU A 85 -1.81 -37.43 4.90
C GLU A 85 -1.23 -37.53 3.49
N ILE A 86 -0.95 -38.76 3.07
CA ILE A 86 -0.43 -39.10 1.75
C ILE A 86 -1.43 -40.09 1.10
N PRO A 87 -1.88 -39.86 -0.15
CA PRO A 87 -1.44 -38.78 -1.05
C PRO A 87 -1.99 -37.40 -0.65
N LEU A 88 -1.14 -36.38 -0.80
CA LEU A 88 -1.53 -35.00 -0.55
C LEU A 88 -2.38 -34.52 -1.73
N LYS A 89 -3.61 -34.08 -1.45
CA LYS A 89 -4.59 -33.68 -2.46
C LYS A 89 -4.60 -32.16 -2.57
N VAL A 90 -4.29 -31.68 -3.77
CA VAL A 90 -4.26 -30.25 -4.11
C VAL A 90 -5.32 -29.96 -5.17
N LYS A 91 -6.32 -29.15 -4.82
CA LYS A 91 -7.35 -28.69 -5.75
C LYS A 91 -6.83 -27.48 -6.52
N CYS A 92 -6.54 -27.65 -7.80
CA CYS A 92 -6.11 -26.56 -8.68
C CYS A 92 -7.22 -25.52 -8.86
N PHE A 93 -6.87 -24.24 -8.86
CA PHE A 93 -7.81 -23.19 -9.24
C PHE A 93 -8.06 -23.29 -10.76
N VAL A 94 -9.33 -23.27 -11.17
CA VAL A 94 -9.89 -23.22 -12.55
C VAL A 94 -8.99 -23.69 -13.70
N GLY A 95 -9.51 -24.61 -14.52
CA GLY A 95 -8.95 -24.93 -15.84
C GLY A 95 -8.46 -26.36 -15.92
N ILE A 96 -7.73 -26.85 -14.93
CA ILE A 96 -7.17 -28.20 -14.98
C ILE A 96 -8.26 -29.28 -14.78
N ARG A 97 -8.19 -30.37 -15.56
CA ARG A 97 -9.01 -31.57 -15.41
C ARG A 97 -8.10 -32.81 -15.41
N PRO A 98 -8.12 -33.65 -14.37
CA PRO A 98 -8.90 -33.50 -13.13
C PRO A 98 -8.49 -32.25 -12.34
N ASN A 99 -9.44 -31.62 -11.65
CA ASN A 99 -9.17 -30.38 -10.90
C ASN A 99 -8.46 -30.62 -9.56
N THR A 100 -8.16 -31.87 -9.24
CA THR A 100 -7.44 -32.29 -8.04
C THR A 100 -6.22 -33.09 -8.49
N VAL A 101 -5.05 -32.69 -8.01
CA VAL A 101 -3.78 -33.39 -8.18
C VAL A 101 -3.50 -34.15 -6.89
N GLU A 102 -3.22 -35.44 -6.99
CA GLU A 102 -2.84 -36.29 -5.85
C GLU A 102 -1.32 -36.50 -5.89
N ILE A 103 -0.62 -36.06 -4.85
CA ILE A 103 0.85 -36.11 -4.75
C ILE A 103 1.22 -37.20 -3.73
N SER A 104 1.72 -38.33 -4.25
CA SER A 104 2.12 -39.48 -3.41
C SER A 104 3.46 -39.28 -2.71
N ASP A 105 4.35 -38.45 -3.26
CA ASP A 105 5.66 -38.12 -2.66
C ASP A 105 5.89 -36.61 -2.67
N PRO A 106 5.37 -35.87 -1.67
CA PRO A 106 5.50 -34.42 -1.62
C PRO A 106 6.96 -34.00 -1.51
N SER A 107 7.45 -33.30 -2.52
CA SER A 107 8.80 -32.73 -2.59
C SER A 107 8.75 -31.29 -3.08
N SER A 108 9.86 -30.55 -2.94
CA SER A 108 9.99 -29.20 -3.49
C SER A 108 9.92 -29.14 -5.02
N GLU A 109 10.03 -30.28 -5.70
CA GLU A 109 9.91 -30.38 -7.16
C GLU A 109 8.44 -30.47 -7.60
N CYS A 110 7.57 -30.96 -6.72
CA CYS A 110 6.15 -31.17 -7.02
C CYS A 110 5.24 -30.11 -6.39
N ILE A 111 5.62 -29.55 -5.23
CA ILE A 111 4.77 -28.61 -4.49
C ILE A 111 5.61 -27.59 -3.71
N VAL A 112 5.24 -26.31 -3.79
CA VAL A 112 5.91 -25.23 -3.05
C VAL A 112 4.90 -24.18 -2.54
N PRO A 113 5.24 -23.40 -1.49
CA PRO A 113 4.40 -22.31 -0.99
C PRO A 113 4.01 -21.30 -2.07
N PHE A 114 2.83 -20.68 -1.99
CA PHE A 114 2.38 -19.70 -2.99
C PHE A 114 3.32 -18.49 -3.14
N HIS A 115 3.98 -18.07 -2.05
CA HIS A 115 5.00 -17.00 -2.03
C HIS A 115 6.43 -17.56 -2.06
N HIS A 116 6.70 -18.47 -2.99
CA HIS A 116 8.04 -19.05 -3.19
C HIS A 116 8.95 -18.08 -3.97
N SER A 117 10.27 -18.22 -3.81
CA SER A 117 11.25 -17.39 -4.52
C SER A 117 11.17 -17.51 -6.05
N LEU A 118 10.62 -18.62 -6.56
CA LEU A 118 10.43 -18.91 -7.98
C LEU A 118 9.02 -18.56 -8.49
N SER A 119 8.14 -18.00 -7.66
CA SER A 119 6.75 -17.73 -8.05
C SER A 119 6.62 -16.76 -9.23
N SER A 120 7.57 -15.85 -9.43
CA SER A 120 7.62 -15.01 -10.63
C SER A 120 7.87 -15.82 -11.90
N THR A 121 8.77 -16.81 -11.83
CA THR A 121 9.06 -17.71 -12.95
C THR A 121 7.85 -18.57 -13.29
N PHE A 122 7.19 -19.14 -12.27
CA PHE A 122 5.96 -19.92 -12.46
C PHE A 122 4.86 -19.09 -13.11
N TYR A 123 4.72 -17.83 -12.71
CA TYR A 123 3.77 -16.89 -13.30
C TYR A 123 4.09 -16.59 -14.78
N GLU A 124 5.36 -16.33 -15.10
CA GLU A 124 5.77 -16.10 -16.49
C GLU A 124 5.54 -17.32 -17.38
N ASP A 125 5.85 -18.53 -16.89
CA ASP A 125 5.64 -19.77 -17.63
C ASP A 125 4.15 -20.03 -17.86
N GLY A 126 3.32 -19.80 -16.84
CA GLY A 126 1.87 -19.89 -16.96
C GLY A 126 1.28 -18.89 -17.95
N ILE A 127 1.82 -17.66 -18.05
CA ILE A 127 1.41 -16.67 -19.06
C ILE A 127 1.81 -17.10 -20.47
N LYS A 128 2.95 -17.77 -20.64
CA LYS A 128 3.43 -18.26 -21.94
C LYS A 128 2.72 -19.54 -22.39
N SER A 129 2.02 -20.22 -21.48
CA SER A 129 1.26 -21.43 -21.80
C SER A 129 0.13 -21.18 -22.80
N SER A 130 -0.28 -22.24 -23.50
CA SER A 130 -1.49 -22.25 -24.33
C SER A 130 -2.77 -21.97 -23.53
N ARG A 131 -2.69 -22.01 -22.20
CA ARG A 131 -3.80 -21.90 -21.24
C ARG A 131 -3.75 -20.59 -20.43
N LYS A 132 -3.12 -19.55 -20.99
CA LYS A 132 -2.93 -18.24 -20.36
C LYS A 132 -4.19 -17.69 -19.70
N LYS A 133 -5.36 -17.80 -20.35
CA LYS A 133 -6.62 -17.24 -19.83
C LYS A 133 -7.07 -17.95 -18.56
N GLU A 134 -7.04 -19.28 -18.55
CA GLU A 134 -7.36 -20.11 -17.40
C GLU A 134 -6.34 -19.90 -16.28
N PHE A 135 -5.06 -19.82 -16.64
CA PHE A 135 -3.97 -19.59 -15.69
C PHE A 135 -4.11 -18.25 -14.96
N LEU A 136 -4.33 -17.14 -15.69
CA LEU A 136 -4.51 -15.82 -15.08
C LEU A 136 -5.69 -15.81 -14.12
N ARG A 137 -6.81 -16.43 -14.51
CA ARG A 137 -7.97 -16.57 -13.64
C ARG A 137 -7.69 -17.44 -12.41
N ALA A 138 -6.95 -18.53 -12.57
CA ALA A 138 -6.54 -19.40 -11.47
C ALA A 138 -5.64 -18.65 -10.48
N PHE A 139 -4.72 -17.85 -10.99
CA PHE A 139 -3.81 -17.02 -10.20
C PHE A 139 -4.53 -15.90 -9.43
N GLU A 140 -5.48 -15.19 -10.07
CA GLU A 140 -6.31 -14.19 -9.40
C GLU A 140 -7.12 -14.80 -8.24
N LEU A 141 -7.73 -15.97 -8.45
CA LEU A 141 -8.47 -16.68 -7.39
C LEU A 141 -7.55 -17.14 -6.25
N ALA A 142 -6.33 -17.57 -6.58
CA ALA A 142 -5.34 -17.95 -5.58
C ALA A 142 -4.90 -16.75 -4.74
N GLN A 143 -4.67 -15.59 -5.36
CA GLN A 143 -4.38 -14.34 -4.63
C GLN A 143 -5.55 -13.91 -3.75
N GLU A 144 -6.78 -13.98 -4.27
CA GLU A 144 -7.97 -13.61 -3.50
C GLU A 144 -8.08 -14.45 -2.22
N LYS A 145 -7.94 -15.77 -2.36
CA LYS A 145 -7.96 -16.71 -1.22
C LYS A 145 -6.76 -16.58 -0.29
N ASP A 146 -5.56 -16.37 -0.80
CA ASP A 146 -4.37 -16.21 0.03
C ASP A 146 -4.49 -14.98 0.94
N VAL A 147 -5.11 -13.90 0.46
CA VAL A 147 -5.37 -12.71 1.27
C VAL A 147 -6.62 -12.85 2.15
N GLU A 148 -7.49 -13.84 1.92
CA GLU A 148 -8.53 -14.21 2.89
C GLU A 148 -7.95 -15.04 4.04
N ASP A 149 -7.02 -15.96 3.74
CA ASP A 149 -6.41 -16.87 4.71
C ASP A 149 -5.27 -16.19 5.50
N ASN A 150 -4.54 -15.25 4.90
CA ASN A 150 -3.60 -14.36 5.59
C ASN A 150 -4.28 -13.01 5.83
N ASP A 151 -4.38 -12.54 7.08
CA ASP A 151 -5.07 -11.30 7.53
C ASP A 151 -4.51 -9.97 6.95
N GLY A 152 -4.09 -9.93 5.68
CA GLY A 152 -3.36 -8.83 5.05
C GLY A 152 -1.96 -8.62 5.62
N LEU A 153 -1.50 -9.50 6.52
CA LEU A 153 -0.15 -9.47 7.08
C LEU A 153 0.76 -10.39 6.25
N PRO A 154 1.98 -9.95 5.87
CA PRO A 154 2.93 -10.80 5.18
C PRO A 154 3.23 -12.04 6.03
N SER A 155 3.33 -13.21 5.37
CA SER A 155 3.61 -14.47 6.08
C SER A 155 4.90 -14.36 6.90
N ALA A 156 4.94 -15.05 8.04
CA ALA A 156 6.12 -15.04 8.91
C ALA A 156 7.39 -15.47 8.15
N ASP A 157 7.27 -16.40 7.21
CA ASP A 157 8.37 -16.88 6.38
C ASP A 157 8.84 -15.84 5.37
N TRP A 158 7.92 -15.08 4.75
CA TRP A 158 8.28 -13.94 3.90
C TRP A 158 9.01 -12.88 4.71
N ALA A 159 8.53 -12.57 5.92
CA ALA A 159 9.21 -11.64 6.81
C ALA A 159 10.62 -12.13 7.17
N ILE A 160 10.80 -13.41 7.50
CA ILE A 160 12.10 -14.01 7.85
C ILE A 160 13.07 -14.01 6.66
N GLN A 161 12.63 -14.40 5.46
CA GLN A 161 13.48 -14.43 4.26
C GLN A 161 13.95 -13.02 3.85
N THR A 162 13.11 -12.00 4.05
CA THR A 162 13.43 -10.62 3.70
C THR A 162 14.50 -10.02 4.62
N VAL A 163 14.53 -10.42 5.91
CA VAL A 163 15.54 -9.90 6.87
C VAL A 163 16.86 -10.69 6.80
N ALA A 164 16.84 -11.96 6.36
CA ALA A 164 17.99 -12.86 6.46
C ALA A 164 19.01 -12.78 5.29
N SER A 165 18.82 -11.94 4.27
CA SER A 165 19.72 -11.87 3.10
C SER A 165 20.55 -10.58 2.99
N PRO A 166 21.65 -10.40 3.75
CA PRO A 166 22.64 -9.38 3.43
C PRO A 166 23.50 -9.84 2.25
N LYS A 167 23.11 -9.49 1.01
CA LYS A 167 23.95 -9.73 -0.17
C LYS A 167 25.19 -8.81 -0.14
N LYS A 168 26.31 -9.33 0.38
CA LYS A 168 27.65 -8.76 0.15
C LYS A 168 28.04 -8.96 -1.32
N GLN A 169 27.71 -8.01 -2.19
CA GLN A 169 28.30 -7.95 -3.52
C GLN A 169 29.74 -7.41 -3.43
N LYS A 170 30.72 -8.31 -3.56
CA LYS A 170 32.12 -7.94 -3.82
C LYS A 170 32.21 -7.33 -5.22
N LEU A 171 32.41 -6.01 -5.31
CA LEU A 171 32.87 -5.36 -6.53
C LEU A 171 34.27 -5.88 -6.90
N GLN A 172 34.37 -6.61 -8.00
CA GLN A 172 35.64 -6.80 -8.69
C GLN A 172 35.95 -5.54 -9.49
N ARG A 173 36.93 -4.75 -9.02
CA ARG A 173 37.57 -3.69 -9.79
C ARG A 173 38.42 -4.31 -10.90
N LYS A 174 38.00 -4.20 -12.16
CA LYS A 174 38.89 -4.37 -13.31
C LYS A 174 39.63 -3.06 -13.55
N ASN A 175 40.96 -3.11 -13.42
CA ASN A 175 41.88 -2.07 -13.87
C ASN A 175 41.86 -2.01 -15.40
N ILE A 176 41.45 -0.87 -15.97
CA ILE A 176 41.69 -0.54 -17.37
C ILE A 176 42.83 0.45 -17.39
N GLY A 177 43.95 0.02 -17.98
CA GLY A 177 45.16 0.82 -18.14
C GLY A 177 44.95 1.96 -19.13
N MET A 178 45.43 3.13 -18.75
CA MET A 178 45.64 4.26 -19.63
C MET A 178 46.90 3.99 -20.47
N ASN A 179 46.76 3.91 -21.79
CA ASN A 179 47.85 4.20 -22.70
C ASN A 179 47.39 5.35 -23.61
N GLY A 180 48.06 6.48 -23.44
CA GLY A 180 47.96 7.60 -24.34
C GLY A 180 48.68 7.29 -25.65
N SER A 181 48.15 7.80 -26.75
CA SER A 181 48.92 8.01 -27.96
C SER A 181 48.49 9.34 -28.57
N LYS A 182 49.45 10.26 -28.57
CA LYS A 182 49.41 11.52 -29.32
C LYS A 182 49.53 11.18 -30.80
N ASN A 183 48.75 11.85 -31.65
CA ASN A 183 49.29 12.41 -32.89
C ASN A 183 48.32 13.42 -33.48
N ASP A 184 48.81 14.65 -33.53
CA ASP A 184 48.37 15.70 -34.44
C ASP A 184 48.59 15.28 -35.89
N LYS A 185 47.65 15.62 -36.78
CA LYS A 185 47.97 16.09 -38.14
C LYS A 185 46.76 16.79 -38.77
N LEU A 186 46.92 18.09 -38.94
CA LEU A 186 46.24 18.95 -39.90
C LEU A 186 46.37 18.40 -41.33
N ILE A 187 45.26 18.26 -42.06
CA ILE A 187 45.14 18.54 -43.49
C ILE A 187 43.73 19.10 -43.76
N ALA A 188 43.69 20.14 -44.58
CA ALA A 188 42.52 20.90 -44.99
C ALA A 188 41.92 20.40 -46.32
N VAL A 189 40.68 20.84 -46.59
CA VAL A 189 40.00 20.96 -47.90
C VAL A 189 39.61 19.66 -48.63
N GLY A 190 38.32 19.50 -48.92
CA GLY A 190 37.83 18.54 -49.91
C GLY A 190 36.31 18.41 -49.92
N GLN A 191 35.70 18.74 -51.05
CA GLN A 191 34.27 18.75 -51.34
C GLN A 191 33.63 17.35 -51.41
N SER A 192 32.30 17.35 -51.28
CA SER A 192 31.30 16.40 -51.80
C SER A 192 31.50 14.91 -51.56
N ASN A 193 30.54 14.28 -50.88
CA ASN A 193 29.95 13.02 -51.33
C ASN A 193 28.53 12.85 -50.78
N ASP A 194 27.60 12.61 -51.71
CA ASP A 194 26.29 12.01 -51.50
C ASP A 194 26.46 10.62 -50.89
N ASP A 195 26.18 10.48 -49.59
CA ASP A 195 26.03 9.18 -48.97
C ASP A 195 24.55 8.83 -48.83
N LYS A 196 24.17 7.86 -49.67
CA LYS A 196 22.92 7.13 -49.69
C LYS A 196 22.54 6.68 -48.28
N MET A 197 21.37 7.13 -47.80
CA MET A 197 20.66 6.47 -46.71
C MET A 197 20.45 5.00 -47.10
N GLN A 198 21.17 4.10 -46.45
CA GLN A 198 20.88 2.67 -46.50
C GLN A 198 19.55 2.46 -45.78
N ASP A 199 18.58 1.89 -46.49
CA ASP A 199 17.38 1.28 -45.93
C ASP A 199 17.82 0.16 -44.96
N GLY A 200 17.93 0.53 -43.68
CA GLY A 200 18.16 -0.38 -42.58
C GLY A 200 16.90 -1.22 -42.35
N ASP A 201 17.00 -2.48 -42.74
CA ASP A 201 16.24 -3.66 -42.30
C ASP A 201 15.23 -3.39 -41.17
N ALA A 202 13.97 -3.20 -41.56
CA ALA A 202 12.83 -2.85 -40.72
C ALA A 202 12.31 -4.00 -39.83
N THR A 203 13.14 -4.98 -39.48
CA THR A 203 12.70 -6.19 -38.78
C THR A 203 13.14 -6.27 -37.31
N GLU A 204 13.87 -5.27 -36.80
CA GLU A 204 14.20 -5.19 -35.38
C GLU A 204 13.02 -4.57 -34.60
N ILE A 205 11.94 -5.36 -34.44
CA ILE A 205 10.83 -5.07 -33.53
C ILE A 205 11.44 -4.79 -32.16
N SER A 206 11.53 -3.50 -31.84
CA SER A 206 12.21 -2.98 -30.66
C SER A 206 11.62 -3.68 -29.44
N LYS A 207 12.45 -4.48 -28.77
CA LYS A 207 12.06 -5.26 -27.59
C LYS A 207 11.32 -4.34 -26.63
N LEU A 208 10.04 -4.67 -26.37
CA LEU A 208 9.24 -4.01 -25.36
C LEU A 208 10.08 -3.96 -24.08
N ASP A 209 10.26 -2.77 -23.49
CA ASP A 209 11.05 -2.62 -22.28
C ASP A 209 10.29 -3.28 -21.12
N THR A 210 10.55 -4.57 -20.90
CA THR A 210 9.90 -5.40 -19.88
C THR A 210 10.20 -4.94 -18.46
N SER A 211 11.11 -3.97 -18.28
CA SER A 211 11.41 -3.38 -16.98
C SER A 211 10.39 -2.35 -16.50
N LEU A 212 9.57 -1.79 -17.41
CA LEU A 212 8.59 -0.75 -17.10
C LEU A 212 7.23 -1.34 -16.68
N LYS A 213 6.63 -0.82 -15.59
CA LYS A 213 5.26 -1.17 -15.19
C LYS A 213 4.25 -0.24 -15.86
N ILE A 214 3.77 -0.62 -17.03
CA ILE A 214 2.77 0.16 -17.78
C ILE A 214 1.39 -0.51 -17.62
N PRO A 215 0.34 0.22 -17.20
CA PRO A 215 0.30 1.64 -16.85
C PRO A 215 0.80 1.94 -15.42
N GLY A 216 1.17 3.19 -15.18
CA GLY A 216 1.37 3.77 -13.85
C GLY A 216 2.81 3.89 -13.36
N GLU A 217 3.82 3.48 -14.13
CA GLU A 217 5.23 3.66 -13.73
C GLU A 217 5.55 5.15 -13.57
N PRO A 218 5.99 5.61 -12.38
CA PRO A 218 6.37 6.99 -12.14
C PRO A 218 7.74 7.28 -12.76
N VAL A 219 7.82 8.37 -13.51
CA VAL A 219 9.02 8.78 -14.25
C VAL A 219 9.27 10.28 -14.12
N LEU A 220 10.50 10.69 -14.40
CA LEU A 220 10.83 12.08 -14.70
C LEU A 220 10.91 12.22 -16.21
N ALA A 221 9.94 12.91 -16.81
CA ALA A 221 9.82 13.04 -18.25
C ALA A 221 10.27 14.43 -18.74
N HIS A 222 10.97 14.44 -19.87
CA HIS A 222 11.51 15.62 -20.52
C HIS A 222 10.40 16.45 -21.17
N TYR A 223 10.27 17.70 -20.75
CA TYR A 223 9.33 18.64 -21.33
C TYR A 223 10.02 19.48 -22.41
N ARG A 224 9.72 19.20 -23.68
CA ARG A 224 10.45 19.75 -24.83
C ARG A 224 10.50 21.29 -24.87
N LYS A 225 9.50 21.99 -24.33
CA LYS A 225 9.42 23.46 -24.39
C LYS A 225 10.52 24.14 -23.59
N ASN A 226 10.87 23.63 -22.41
CA ASN A 226 11.85 24.25 -21.51
C ASN A 226 13.10 23.39 -21.26
N LYS A 227 13.16 22.19 -21.84
CA LYS A 227 14.27 21.24 -21.72
C LYS A 227 14.56 20.80 -20.27
N LEU A 228 13.54 20.83 -19.42
CA LEU A 228 13.58 20.38 -18.03
C LEU A 228 12.79 19.08 -17.88
N TYR A 229 13.02 18.37 -16.78
CA TYR A 229 12.34 17.12 -16.46
C TYR A 229 11.30 17.35 -15.38
N TYR A 230 10.10 16.80 -15.58
CA TYR A 230 8.96 16.94 -14.66
C TYR A 230 8.45 15.56 -14.21
N PRO A 231 7.90 15.45 -12.99
CA PRO A 231 7.23 14.24 -12.55
C PRO A 231 6.06 13.89 -13.49
N ALA A 232 6.00 12.63 -13.90
CA ALA A 232 4.96 12.08 -14.77
C ALA A 232 4.71 10.60 -14.47
N ARG A 233 3.65 10.03 -15.03
CA ARG A 233 3.36 8.59 -15.06
C ARG A 233 3.26 8.10 -16.51
N ILE A 234 3.68 6.87 -16.77
CA ILE A 234 3.50 6.22 -18.09
C ILE A 234 2.11 5.60 -18.15
N ASP A 235 1.28 6.03 -19.10
CA ASP A 235 -0.07 5.50 -19.26
C ASP A 235 -0.14 4.36 -20.26
N GLU A 236 0.57 4.48 -21.40
CA GLU A 236 0.44 3.52 -22.49
C GLU A 236 1.71 3.49 -23.36
N TYR A 237 2.01 2.31 -23.92
CA TYR A 237 3.00 2.14 -24.99
C TYR A 237 2.28 2.05 -26.34
N ARG A 238 2.56 2.98 -27.27
CA ARG A 238 1.83 3.09 -28.54
C ARG A 238 2.57 2.50 -29.74
N GLU A 239 3.81 2.91 -29.92
CA GLU A 239 4.66 2.55 -31.07
C GLU A 239 6.05 2.18 -30.57
N PRO A 240 6.89 1.51 -31.40
CA PRO A 240 8.30 1.35 -31.14
C PRO A 240 8.92 2.63 -30.59
N ASN A 241 9.34 2.59 -29.32
CA ASN A 241 9.96 3.72 -28.63
C ASN A 241 9.07 4.98 -28.49
N LYS A 242 7.74 4.86 -28.41
CA LYS A 242 6.83 5.97 -28.08
C LYS A 242 5.87 5.61 -26.95
N TYR A 243 5.86 6.44 -25.92
CA TYR A 243 5.10 6.27 -24.70
C TYR A 243 4.17 7.46 -24.50
N ARG A 244 2.90 7.21 -24.18
CA ARG A 244 2.00 8.23 -23.66
C ARG A 244 2.26 8.38 -22.17
N ILE A 245 2.50 9.61 -21.74
CA ILE A 245 2.73 9.97 -20.34
C ILE A 245 1.74 11.05 -19.93
N THR A 246 1.42 11.07 -18.64
CA THR A 246 0.66 12.13 -17.97
C THR A 246 1.56 12.80 -16.93
N PHE A 247 1.80 14.10 -17.08
CA PHE A 247 2.55 14.89 -16.10
C PHE A 247 1.73 15.09 -14.81
N LEU A 248 2.39 15.53 -13.75
CA LEU A 248 1.73 15.79 -12.45
C LEU A 248 0.62 16.85 -12.54
N ASP A 249 0.69 17.76 -13.51
CA ASP A 249 -0.33 18.78 -13.81
C ASP A 249 -1.52 18.25 -14.63
N GLY A 250 -1.58 16.94 -14.88
CA GLY A 250 -2.61 16.30 -15.71
C GLY A 250 -2.36 16.40 -17.22
N SER A 251 -1.36 17.17 -17.67
CA SER A 251 -1.11 17.31 -19.10
C SER A 251 -0.55 16.02 -19.70
N HIS A 252 -1.04 15.64 -20.89
CA HIS A 252 -0.57 14.46 -21.60
C HIS A 252 0.48 14.80 -22.66
N ASN A 253 1.47 13.93 -22.83
CA ASN A 253 2.44 14.05 -23.91
C ASN A 253 2.88 12.68 -24.43
N THR A 254 3.48 12.66 -25.62
CA THR A 254 4.15 11.47 -26.16
C THR A 254 5.65 11.68 -26.13
N CYS A 255 6.35 10.81 -25.41
CA CYS A 255 7.80 10.86 -25.26
C CYS A 255 8.46 9.56 -25.73
N ARG A 256 9.71 9.66 -26.15
CA ARG A 256 10.57 8.51 -26.44
C ARG A 256 11.17 7.92 -25.17
N ARG A 257 11.72 6.70 -25.23
CA ARG A 257 12.32 6.03 -24.06
C ARG A 257 13.48 6.81 -23.45
N ASP A 258 14.24 7.53 -24.28
CA ASP A 258 15.37 8.38 -23.89
C ASP A 258 14.94 9.77 -23.38
N GLU A 259 13.66 10.11 -23.51
CA GLU A 259 13.06 11.36 -23.03
C GLU A 259 12.49 11.24 -21.61
N PHE A 260 12.61 10.11 -20.92
CA PHE A 260 12.24 10.00 -19.50
C PHE A 260 13.17 9.07 -18.74
N TYR A 261 13.18 9.22 -17.41
CA TYR A 261 13.92 8.34 -16.51
C TYR A 261 13.02 7.73 -15.45
N THR A 262 13.22 6.46 -15.16
CA THR A 262 12.65 5.76 -14.00
C THR A 262 13.56 5.93 -12.78
N LYS A 263 13.02 5.69 -11.58
CA LYS A 263 13.81 5.77 -10.33
C LYS A 263 15.03 4.84 -10.27
N TYR A 264 15.11 3.83 -11.14
CA TYR A 264 16.21 2.86 -11.20
C TYR A 264 17.36 3.32 -12.10
N GLU A 265 17.17 4.37 -12.89
CA GLU A 265 18.17 4.87 -13.82
C GLU A 265 19.03 5.97 -13.19
N LYS A 266 20.35 5.90 -13.43
CA LYS A 266 21.31 6.86 -12.86
C LYS A 266 20.96 8.32 -13.18
N LYS A 267 20.41 8.57 -14.38
CA LYS A 267 20.05 9.92 -14.83
C LYS A 267 18.85 10.50 -14.10
N PHE A 268 18.02 9.70 -13.45
CA PHE A 268 16.92 10.18 -12.61
C PHE A 268 17.41 11.10 -11.49
N GLN A 269 18.59 10.82 -10.94
CA GLN A 269 19.18 11.63 -9.86
C GLN A 269 19.92 12.88 -10.37
N THR A 270 20.26 12.94 -11.65
CA THR A 270 21.14 13.98 -12.21
C THR A 270 20.45 14.87 -13.24
N CYS A 271 19.22 14.56 -13.65
CA CYS A 271 18.52 15.36 -14.65
C CYS A 271 18.08 16.71 -14.07
N PRO A 272 18.10 17.79 -14.88
CA PRO A 272 17.65 19.10 -14.41
C PRO A 272 16.14 19.09 -14.24
N LEU A 273 15.68 19.28 -13.00
CA LEU A 273 14.26 19.31 -12.68
C LEU A 273 13.64 20.65 -13.07
N GLY A 274 12.41 20.58 -13.57
CA GLY A 274 11.54 21.73 -13.70
C GLY A 274 11.17 22.28 -12.33
N LEU A 275 10.93 23.59 -12.26
CA LEU A 275 10.19 24.16 -11.15
C LEU A 275 8.73 23.71 -11.30
N PHE A 276 8.27 22.85 -10.40
CA PHE A 276 6.86 22.59 -10.19
C PHE A 276 6.52 23.12 -8.80
N THR A 277 5.47 23.91 -8.72
CA THR A 277 4.84 24.24 -7.45
C THR A 277 4.04 23.02 -7.07
N VAL A 278 4.48 22.32 -6.01
CA VAL A 278 3.54 21.45 -5.31
C VAL A 278 2.55 22.42 -4.68
N ASP A 279 1.26 22.25 -4.94
CA ASP A 279 0.24 23.02 -4.25
C ASP A 279 0.44 22.80 -2.75
N GLU A 280 1.00 23.79 -2.08
CA GLU A 280 1.13 23.78 -0.64
C GLU A 280 -0.23 24.15 -0.09
N GLU A 281 -0.76 23.30 0.80
CA GLU A 281 -1.96 23.62 1.56
C GLU A 281 -1.71 24.94 2.30
N ASP A 282 -2.52 25.97 2.03
CA ASP A 282 -2.49 27.19 2.82
C ASP A 282 -3.18 26.91 4.16
N PRO A 283 -2.44 26.81 5.28
CA PRO A 283 -3.02 26.47 6.57
C PRO A 283 -3.97 27.54 7.11
N ASN A 284 -3.96 28.74 6.51
CA ASN A 284 -4.85 29.85 6.85
C ASN A 284 -5.91 30.11 5.77
N TYR A 285 -6.11 29.18 4.83
CA TYR A 285 -7.21 29.26 3.87
C TYR A 285 -8.55 29.33 4.61
N TYR A 286 -9.34 30.33 4.27
CA TYR A 286 -10.67 30.53 4.80
C TYR A 286 -11.57 31.08 3.71
N ASP A 287 -12.64 30.36 3.43
CA ASP A 287 -13.68 30.75 2.49
C ASP A 287 -15.03 30.69 3.21
N SER A 288 -15.65 31.87 3.38
CA SER A 288 -16.91 32.00 4.10
C SER A 288 -18.09 31.35 3.38
N ASP A 289 -18.05 31.28 2.05
CA ASP A 289 -19.14 30.72 1.28
C ASP A 289 -19.02 29.19 1.23
N LEU A 290 -17.81 28.67 1.07
CA LEU A 290 -17.54 27.24 1.25
C LEU A 290 -17.90 26.77 2.67
N HIS A 291 -17.61 27.58 3.69
CA HIS A 291 -18.01 27.30 5.06
C HIS A 291 -19.52 27.11 5.19
N LYS A 292 -20.32 28.08 4.72
CA LYS A 292 -21.79 28.01 4.76
C LYS A 292 -22.30 26.79 4.00
N MET A 293 -21.76 26.51 2.82
CA MET A 293 -22.17 25.35 2.03
C MET A 293 -21.91 24.03 2.77
N VAL A 294 -20.78 23.90 3.46
CA VAL A 294 -20.48 22.71 4.27
C VAL A 294 -21.41 22.62 5.50
N GLU A 295 -21.70 23.75 6.15
CA GLU A 295 -22.66 23.80 7.27
C GLU A 295 -24.08 23.40 6.84
N GLU A 296 -24.55 23.85 5.68
CA GLU A 296 -25.86 23.49 5.12
C GLU A 296 -25.98 21.98 4.84
N LEU A 297 -24.86 21.31 4.54
CA LEU A 297 -24.79 19.86 4.35
C LEU A 297 -24.80 19.08 5.68
N ALA A 298 -24.63 19.74 6.83
CA ALA A 298 -24.53 19.08 8.13
C ALA A 298 -25.65 18.06 8.43
N PRO A 299 -26.95 18.35 8.19
CA PRO A 299 -28.01 17.38 8.46
C PRO A 299 -27.91 16.11 7.61
N ILE A 300 -27.40 16.23 6.37
CA ILE A 300 -27.16 15.10 5.48
C ILE A 300 -25.98 14.28 5.99
N LEU A 301 -24.87 14.95 6.32
CA LEU A 301 -23.67 14.31 6.84
C LEU A 301 -23.91 13.61 8.18
N CYS A 302 -24.79 14.14 9.05
CA CYS A 302 -25.24 13.45 10.27
C CYS A 302 -25.97 12.14 9.96
N ARG A 303 -26.81 12.09 8.91
CA ARG A 303 -27.44 10.83 8.47
C ARG A 303 -26.43 9.85 7.91
N VAL A 304 -25.44 10.32 7.15
CA VAL A 304 -24.32 9.50 6.65
C VAL A 304 -23.51 8.92 7.81
N ALA A 305 -23.13 9.74 8.79
CA ALA A 305 -22.41 9.31 9.99
C ALA A 305 -23.21 8.33 10.85
N SER A 306 -24.54 8.37 10.78
CA SER A 306 -25.44 7.44 11.47
C SER A 306 -25.73 6.16 10.67
N GLY A 307 -25.25 6.06 9.42
CA GLY A 307 -25.56 4.93 8.53
C GLY A 307 -27.00 4.91 8.01
N ASN A 308 -27.74 6.01 8.16
CA ASN A 308 -29.14 6.16 7.76
C ASN A 308 -29.29 6.74 6.34
N GLU A 309 -28.18 6.98 5.64
CA GLU A 309 -28.17 7.50 4.28
C GLU A 309 -27.96 6.36 3.27
N SER A 310 -29.00 6.05 2.50
CA SER A 310 -29.02 4.86 1.63
C SER A 310 -28.05 4.93 0.46
N VAL A 311 -27.72 6.14 0.00
CA VAL A 311 -26.80 6.37 -1.11
C VAL A 311 -25.32 6.35 -0.69
N ALA A 312 -25.04 6.45 0.62
CA ALA A 312 -23.68 6.56 1.15
C ALA A 312 -22.99 5.19 1.26
N TRP A 313 -22.70 4.57 0.11
CA TRP A 313 -21.99 3.28 0.03
C TRP A 313 -20.62 3.30 0.73
N ARG A 314 -19.96 4.46 0.80
CA ARG A 314 -18.69 4.67 1.49
C ARG A 314 -18.79 4.34 2.98
N TYR A 315 -19.90 4.70 3.64
CA TYR A 315 -20.17 4.31 5.02
C TYR A 315 -20.12 2.80 5.18
N LYS A 316 -20.90 2.08 4.35
CA LYS A 316 -20.99 0.61 4.43
C LYS A 316 -19.63 -0.06 4.27
N ASN A 317 -18.85 0.35 3.27
CA ASN A 317 -17.51 -0.18 3.02
C ASN A 317 -16.53 0.14 4.16
N PHE A 318 -16.68 1.30 4.81
CA PHE A 318 -15.88 1.66 5.96
C PHE A 318 -16.18 0.77 7.17
N ILE A 319 -17.46 0.51 7.45
CA ILE A 319 -17.92 -0.38 8.54
C ILE A 319 -17.48 -1.82 8.29
N GLU A 320 -17.61 -2.32 7.05
CA GLU A 320 -17.15 -3.67 6.66
C GLU A 320 -15.64 -3.87 6.94
N GLY A 321 -14.85 -2.79 6.88
CA GLY A 321 -13.44 -2.83 7.25
C GLY A 321 -12.54 -3.55 6.24
N GLY A 322 -11.36 -3.97 6.68
CA GLY A 322 -10.41 -4.75 5.87
C GLY A 322 -10.10 -4.14 4.50
N LYS A 323 -10.21 -4.94 3.44
CA LYS A 323 -9.98 -4.51 2.04
C LYS A 323 -10.99 -3.45 1.58
N ALA A 324 -12.25 -3.51 2.03
CA ALA A 324 -13.26 -2.54 1.62
C ALA A 324 -12.88 -1.13 2.07
N ARG A 325 -12.42 -0.99 3.32
CA ARG A 325 -11.87 0.28 3.84
C ARG A 325 -10.56 0.68 3.15
N GLN A 326 -9.64 -0.25 2.91
CA GLN A 326 -8.40 0.07 2.19
C GLN A 326 -8.66 0.59 0.77
N ARG A 327 -9.65 0.01 0.07
CA ARG A 327 -10.08 0.48 -1.25
C ARG A 327 -10.61 1.91 -1.20
N LEU A 328 -11.41 2.24 -0.18
CA LEU A 328 -11.89 3.62 0.02
C LEU A 328 -10.74 4.61 0.14
N ALA A 329 -9.78 4.34 1.02
CA ALA A 329 -8.63 5.22 1.23
C ALA A 329 -7.80 5.41 -0.05
N SER A 330 -7.69 4.38 -0.90
CA SER A 330 -7.01 4.47 -2.19
C SER A 330 -7.81 5.17 -3.29
N SER A 331 -9.13 5.32 -3.12
CA SER A 331 -10.05 5.91 -4.10
C SER A 331 -10.56 7.29 -3.68
N VAL A 332 -9.93 7.93 -2.70
CA VAL A 332 -10.24 9.33 -2.37
C VAL A 332 -9.58 10.20 -3.42
N SER A 333 -10.43 10.84 -4.22
CA SER A 333 -10.03 11.89 -5.15
C SER A 333 -10.51 13.23 -4.61
N HIS A 334 -9.78 14.27 -4.97
CA HIS A 334 -10.00 15.64 -4.55
C HIS A 334 -11.13 16.33 -5.34
N GLY A 335 -11.56 15.73 -6.45
CA GLY A 335 -12.53 16.38 -7.35
C GLY A 335 -11.98 17.70 -7.90
N PRO A 336 -12.84 18.71 -8.15
CA PRO A 336 -12.42 20.01 -8.67
C PRO A 336 -11.84 20.96 -7.61
N PHE A 337 -11.69 20.53 -6.36
CA PHE A 337 -11.26 21.38 -5.25
C PHE A 337 -9.74 21.43 -5.12
N ALA A 338 -9.20 22.60 -4.81
CA ALA A 338 -7.80 22.78 -4.45
C ALA A 338 -7.46 22.11 -3.12
N LEU A 339 -6.18 21.79 -2.89
CA LEU A 339 -5.73 21.15 -1.65
C LEU A 339 -6.09 21.97 -0.39
N SER A 340 -5.99 23.30 -0.47
CA SER A 340 -6.38 24.21 0.62
C SER A 340 -7.87 24.15 0.93
N GLU A 341 -8.74 24.02 -0.07
CA GLU A 341 -10.18 23.87 0.11
C GLU A 341 -10.51 22.54 0.77
N ILE A 342 -9.84 21.46 0.37
CA ILE A 342 -10.04 20.13 0.95
C ILE A 342 -9.55 20.07 2.39
N GLY A 343 -8.39 20.69 2.65
CA GLY A 343 -7.86 20.87 4.00
C GLY A 343 -8.87 21.62 4.88
N PHE A 344 -9.46 22.70 4.35
CA PHE A 344 -10.50 23.48 5.01
C PHE A 344 -11.79 22.67 5.25
N ILE A 345 -12.32 21.96 4.25
CA ILE A 345 -13.48 21.07 4.41
C ILE A 345 -13.20 20.01 5.49
N ALA A 346 -12.04 19.34 5.44
CA ALA A 346 -11.67 18.33 6.42
C ALA A 346 -11.59 18.93 7.84
N LYS A 347 -11.07 20.14 7.97
CA LYS A 347 -10.97 20.89 9.23
C LYS A 347 -12.35 21.24 9.80
N LEU A 348 -13.27 21.71 8.96
CA LEU A 348 -14.67 21.95 9.36
C LEU A 348 -15.35 20.65 9.82
N LEU A 349 -15.20 19.56 9.07
CA LEU A 349 -15.79 18.27 9.43
C LEU A 349 -15.18 17.70 10.72
N ARG A 350 -13.87 17.86 10.96
CA ARG A 350 -13.26 17.48 12.25
C ARG A 350 -13.87 18.28 13.39
N ALA A 351 -14.02 19.60 13.22
CA ALA A 351 -14.67 20.46 14.20
C ALA A 351 -16.12 20.04 14.49
N MET A 352 -16.89 19.67 13.46
CA MET A 352 -18.29 19.27 13.60
C MET A 352 -18.48 17.88 14.23
N PHE A 353 -17.66 16.90 13.82
CA PHE A 353 -17.88 15.47 14.14
C PHE A 353 -16.91 14.91 15.18
N VAL A 354 -15.73 15.52 15.36
CA VAL A 354 -14.68 15.05 16.28
C VAL A 354 -14.01 16.23 17.01
N PRO A 355 -14.78 17.09 17.70
CA PRO A 355 -14.28 18.32 18.30
C PRO A 355 -13.13 18.06 19.30
N GLU A 356 -13.17 16.92 20.00
CA GLU A 356 -12.13 16.53 20.96
C GLU A 356 -10.75 16.33 20.32
N VAL A 357 -10.70 15.96 19.04
CA VAL A 357 -9.45 15.79 18.28
C VAL A 357 -9.10 17.05 17.51
N ALA A 358 -10.10 17.75 16.96
CA ALA A 358 -9.90 19.00 16.22
C ALA A 358 -9.08 20.01 17.03
N ALA A 359 -9.40 20.19 18.32
CA ALA A 359 -8.67 21.09 19.21
C ALA A 359 -7.17 20.76 19.38
N SER A 360 -6.78 19.50 19.15
CA SER A 360 -5.38 19.05 19.28
C SER A 360 -4.58 19.11 17.98
N ILE A 361 -5.26 19.08 16.83
CA ILE A 361 -4.63 19.07 15.50
C ILE A 361 -4.62 20.48 14.93
N ASP A 362 -5.73 21.19 15.07
CA ASP A 362 -5.98 22.46 14.42
C ASP A 362 -5.76 23.61 15.42
N GLU A 363 -4.49 23.85 15.80
CA GLU A 363 -4.07 24.87 16.80
C GLU A 363 -4.53 26.31 16.52
N LYS A 364 -5.07 26.57 15.32
CA LYS A 364 -5.43 27.91 14.81
C LYS A 364 -6.91 28.11 14.49
N ILE A 365 -7.80 27.19 14.85
CA ILE A 365 -9.24 27.50 14.71
C ILE A 365 -9.59 28.48 15.83
N ASN A 366 -9.86 29.73 15.46
CA ASN A 366 -10.47 30.66 16.39
C ASN A 366 -11.80 30.04 16.84
N SER A 367 -11.99 29.88 18.14
CA SER A 367 -13.19 29.27 18.70
C SER A 367 -14.47 30.01 18.32
N GLU A 368 -14.36 31.27 17.91
CA GLU A 368 -15.46 32.11 17.44
C GLU A 368 -15.95 31.72 16.04
N ASP A 369 -15.11 31.07 15.22
CA ASP A 369 -15.45 30.64 13.87
C ASP A 369 -15.98 29.19 13.82
N LEU A 370 -16.03 28.50 14.96
CA LEU A 370 -16.59 27.15 15.04
C LEU A 370 -18.12 27.21 14.95
N PRO A 371 -18.76 26.35 14.13
CA PRO A 371 -20.20 26.22 14.09
C PRO A 371 -20.72 25.92 15.49
N SER A 372 -21.35 26.89 16.15
CA SER A 372 -21.81 26.77 17.54
C SER A 372 -22.95 25.76 17.74
N THR A 373 -23.38 25.05 16.68
CA THR A 373 -24.71 24.42 16.63
C THR A 373 -24.75 22.97 16.11
N VAL A 374 -23.66 22.39 15.58
CA VAL A 374 -23.77 21.12 14.81
C VAL A 374 -23.51 19.85 15.62
N THR A 375 -22.78 19.90 16.73
CA THR A 375 -22.41 18.70 17.52
C THR A 375 -23.60 17.95 18.13
N ALA A 376 -24.83 18.46 18.03
CA ALA A 376 -26.00 17.94 18.73
C ALA A 376 -26.86 16.89 17.98
N GLN A 377 -26.49 16.42 16.77
CA GLN A 377 -27.45 15.67 15.93
C GLN A 377 -27.05 14.25 15.48
N ILE A 378 -25.88 13.73 15.82
CA ILE A 378 -25.59 12.31 15.56
C ILE A 378 -26.40 11.47 16.55
N ASP A 379 -27.12 10.46 16.05
CA ASP A 379 -27.83 9.51 16.91
C ASP A 379 -26.83 8.90 17.90
N LYS A 380 -27.13 8.97 19.21
CA LYS A 380 -26.28 8.39 20.26
C LYS A 380 -26.05 6.89 20.08
N ASN A 381 -26.93 6.22 19.33
CA ASN A 381 -26.82 4.80 18.98
C ASN A 381 -25.99 4.56 17.71
N SER A 382 -25.48 5.61 17.06
CA SER A 382 -24.61 5.46 15.91
C SER A 382 -23.31 4.77 16.31
N PRO A 383 -22.83 3.77 15.55
CA PRO A 383 -21.54 3.13 15.80
C PRO A 383 -20.37 4.13 15.72
N PHE A 384 -20.58 5.31 15.11
CA PHE A 384 -19.60 6.38 15.09
C PHE A 384 -19.15 6.81 16.49
N HIS A 385 -20.03 6.79 17.49
CA HIS A 385 -19.67 7.14 18.87
C HIS A 385 -18.78 6.10 19.55
N GLU A 386 -18.82 4.84 19.10
CA GLU A 386 -18.00 3.75 19.62
C GLU A 386 -16.59 3.72 19.02
N PHE A 387 -16.35 4.50 17.96
CA PHE A 387 -15.06 4.56 17.30
C PHE A 387 -14.00 5.21 18.19
N SER A 388 -12.78 4.67 18.13
CA SER A 388 -11.61 5.36 18.67
C SER A 388 -11.38 6.68 17.95
N ASN A 389 -10.71 7.64 18.59
CA ASN A 389 -10.39 8.93 17.98
C ASN A 389 -9.65 8.79 16.64
N GLU A 390 -8.72 7.83 16.51
CA GLU A 390 -8.05 7.54 15.25
C GLU A 390 -9.02 7.04 14.17
N LEU A 391 -9.97 6.18 14.55
CA LEU A 391 -10.95 5.65 13.62
C LEU A 391 -11.99 6.71 13.21
N LYS A 392 -12.38 7.60 14.13
CA LYS A 392 -13.21 8.77 13.82
C LYS A 392 -12.51 9.70 12.82
N LEU A 393 -11.23 9.99 13.01
CA LEU A 393 -10.45 10.78 12.05
C LEU A 393 -10.42 10.11 10.66
N ARG A 394 -10.15 8.81 10.59
CA ARG A 394 -10.19 8.08 9.32
C ARG A 394 -11.58 8.09 8.70
N PHE A 395 -12.64 7.99 9.51
CA PHE A 395 -14.00 8.10 9.01
C PHE A 395 -14.28 9.49 8.40
N VAL A 396 -13.81 10.57 9.04
CA VAL A 396 -13.91 11.93 8.48
C VAL A 396 -13.21 11.99 7.12
N HIS A 397 -11.97 11.50 7.00
CA HIS A 397 -11.19 11.59 5.77
C HIS A 397 -11.66 10.63 4.66
N ASP A 398 -11.98 9.38 4.99
CA ASP A 398 -12.28 8.33 3.99
C ASP A 398 -13.77 8.33 3.57
N VAL A 399 -14.65 8.91 4.40
CA VAL A 399 -16.11 8.90 4.19
C VAL A 399 -16.67 10.31 4.08
N LEU A 400 -16.54 11.14 5.13
CA LEU A 400 -17.24 12.42 5.18
C LEU A 400 -16.69 13.47 4.23
N VAL A 401 -15.37 13.55 4.05
CA VAL A 401 -14.73 14.49 3.10
C VAL A 401 -15.17 14.18 1.66
N PRO A 402 -15.01 12.95 1.13
CA PRO A 402 -15.50 12.60 -0.20
C PRO A 402 -17.01 12.82 -0.36
N GLU A 403 -17.81 12.43 0.63
CA GLU A 403 -19.26 12.65 0.59
C GLU A 403 -19.60 14.14 0.51
N THR A 404 -18.91 14.99 1.27
CA THR A 404 -19.10 16.45 1.24
C THR A 404 -18.74 17.00 -0.14
N ILE A 405 -17.59 16.60 -0.70
CA ILE A 405 -17.16 16.98 -2.05
C ILE A 405 -18.20 16.56 -3.10
N THR A 406 -18.68 15.31 -3.05
CA THR A 406 -19.73 14.80 -3.96
C THR A 406 -21.00 15.66 -3.87
N ARG A 407 -21.45 16.01 -2.67
CA ARG A 407 -22.65 16.85 -2.48
C ARG A 407 -22.46 18.30 -2.93
N LEU A 408 -21.27 18.87 -2.73
CA LEU A 408 -20.96 20.20 -3.24
C LEU A 408 -20.98 20.22 -4.78
N ILE A 409 -20.45 19.19 -5.44
CA ILE A 409 -20.52 19.04 -6.91
C ILE A 409 -21.97 18.89 -7.37
N MET A 410 -22.78 18.06 -6.68
CA MET A 410 -24.20 17.92 -7.01
C MET A 410 -24.93 19.26 -6.97
N ASN A 411 -24.67 20.07 -5.95
CA ASN A 411 -25.31 21.37 -5.78
C ASN A 411 -24.80 22.41 -6.80
N HIS A 412 -23.50 22.41 -7.12
CA HIS A 412 -22.90 23.37 -8.04
C HIS A 412 -23.23 23.08 -9.51
N GLU A 413 -23.18 21.81 -9.91
CA GLU A 413 -23.38 21.38 -11.31
C GLU A 413 -24.83 20.96 -11.60
N GLU A 414 -25.71 20.93 -10.59
CA GLU A 414 -27.10 20.44 -10.68
C GLU A 414 -27.20 19.00 -11.21
N VAL A 415 -26.25 18.14 -10.85
CA VAL A 415 -26.16 16.74 -11.30
C VAL A 415 -26.66 15.74 -10.25
N SER A 416 -26.95 14.50 -10.69
CA SER A 416 -27.32 13.41 -9.78
C SER A 416 -26.15 12.99 -8.88
N TYR A 417 -26.43 12.29 -7.77
CA TYR A 417 -25.40 11.80 -6.86
C TYR A 417 -24.44 10.83 -7.55
N GLU A 418 -24.95 9.95 -8.39
CA GLU A 418 -24.15 8.99 -9.15
C GLU A 418 -23.21 9.68 -10.15
N GLU A 419 -23.67 10.74 -10.80
CA GLU A 419 -22.86 11.55 -11.72
C GLU A 419 -21.78 12.32 -10.96
N ALA A 420 -22.13 13.02 -9.87
CA ALA A 420 -21.15 13.71 -9.04
C ALA A 420 -20.10 12.76 -8.45
N GLU A 421 -20.52 11.58 -7.96
CA GLU A 421 -19.59 10.57 -7.43
C GLU A 421 -18.67 10.04 -8.52
N HIS A 422 -19.17 9.86 -9.74
CA HIS A 422 -18.34 9.51 -10.88
C HIS A 422 -17.31 10.61 -11.18
N MET A 423 -17.69 11.88 -11.09
CA MET A 423 -16.77 13.02 -11.27
C MET A 423 -15.71 13.09 -10.16
N VAL A 424 -16.04 12.71 -8.93
CA VAL A 424 -15.04 12.56 -7.86
C VAL A 424 -14.10 11.41 -8.19
N VAL A 425 -14.62 10.21 -8.42
CA VAL A 425 -13.81 8.98 -8.52
C VAL A 425 -12.92 8.94 -9.76
N HIS A 426 -13.40 9.42 -10.91
CA HIS A 426 -12.70 9.24 -12.20
C HIS A 426 -11.78 10.40 -12.59
N GLU A 427 -11.36 11.21 -11.61
CA GLU A 427 -10.72 12.52 -11.80
C GLU A 427 -11.65 13.45 -12.61
N TYR A 428 -11.68 14.74 -12.25
CA TYR A 428 -12.32 15.78 -13.04
C TYR A 428 -11.43 16.01 -14.26
N GLU A 429 -11.36 15.04 -15.18
CA GLU A 429 -10.62 15.17 -16.44
C GLU A 429 -11.25 16.33 -17.20
N ASP A 430 -10.59 17.49 -17.08
CA ASP A 430 -10.85 18.80 -17.68
C ASP A 430 -12.05 18.77 -18.67
N VAL A 431 -13.26 18.87 -18.10
CA VAL A 431 -14.53 18.65 -18.81
C VAL A 431 -14.80 19.75 -19.86
N GLY A 432 -13.85 20.66 -20.06
CA GLY A 432 -13.79 21.58 -21.20
C GLY A 432 -13.82 20.89 -22.57
N SER A 433 -13.58 19.58 -22.68
CA SER A 433 -13.59 18.86 -23.97
C SER A 433 -14.61 17.72 -24.13
N SER A 434 -15.40 17.37 -23.11
CA SER A 434 -16.10 16.06 -23.07
C SER A 434 -17.63 16.09 -23.13
N LYS A 435 -18.26 17.27 -23.35
CA LYS A 435 -19.74 17.41 -23.43
C LYS A 435 -20.43 16.60 -24.56
N ALA A 436 -19.70 15.90 -25.42
CA ALA A 436 -20.26 15.20 -26.59
C ALA A 436 -20.39 13.66 -26.46
N LEU A 437 -19.87 13.00 -25.42
CA LEU A 437 -19.71 11.53 -25.43
C LEU A 437 -20.67 10.71 -24.54
N PHE A 438 -21.47 11.33 -23.68
CA PHE A 438 -22.29 10.59 -22.69
C PHE A 438 -23.77 10.41 -23.04
N SER A 439 -24.22 10.79 -24.24
CA SER A 439 -25.64 10.69 -24.63
C SER A 439 -26.12 9.29 -25.06
N ASN A 440 -25.33 8.21 -24.93
CA ASN A 440 -25.71 6.92 -25.54
C ASN A 440 -25.45 5.61 -24.74
N ILE A 441 -25.18 5.64 -23.43
CA ILE A 441 -25.07 4.38 -22.66
C ILE A 441 -26.40 4.06 -21.97
N GLY A 442 -27.30 3.44 -22.73
CA GLY A 442 -28.52 2.82 -22.22
C GLY A 442 -28.21 1.68 -21.24
N MET A 443 -28.81 1.77 -20.05
CA MET A 443 -28.66 0.81 -18.96
C MET A 443 -29.25 -0.58 -19.29
N ALA A 444 -28.42 -1.61 -19.23
CA ALA A 444 -28.84 -3.01 -19.18
C ALA A 444 -27.99 -3.80 -18.16
N ARG A 445 -28.22 -3.60 -16.85
CA ARG A 445 -27.47 -4.31 -15.77
C ARG A 445 -28.32 -4.82 -14.58
N GLY A 446 -29.64 -4.91 -14.71
CA GLY A 446 -30.50 -5.41 -13.61
C GLY A 446 -30.30 -6.89 -13.25
N LYS A 447 -30.33 -7.79 -14.26
CA LYS A 447 -30.35 -9.25 -14.03
C LYS A 447 -29.06 -9.85 -13.46
N GLN A 448 -27.91 -9.27 -13.77
CA GLN A 448 -26.62 -9.78 -13.27
C GLN A 448 -26.40 -9.42 -11.79
N LYS A 449 -26.94 -8.29 -11.33
CA LYS A 449 -26.83 -7.84 -9.93
C LYS A 449 -27.67 -8.71 -8.99
N GLU A 450 -28.82 -9.18 -9.43
CA GLU A 450 -29.67 -10.11 -8.67
C GLU A 450 -29.04 -11.49 -8.52
N GLN A 451 -28.47 -12.05 -9.59
CA GLN A 451 -27.80 -13.36 -9.55
C GLN A 451 -26.55 -13.38 -8.65
N ALA A 452 -25.85 -12.25 -8.52
CA ALA A 452 -24.71 -12.12 -7.62
C ALA A 452 -25.14 -12.13 -6.14
N ARG A 453 -26.25 -11.48 -5.80
CA ARG A 453 -26.79 -11.42 -4.43
C ARG A 453 -27.27 -12.79 -3.95
N GLU A 454 -27.95 -13.53 -4.82
CA GLU A 454 -28.47 -14.86 -4.48
C GLU A 454 -27.34 -15.88 -4.21
N LYS A 455 -26.23 -15.79 -4.95
CA LYS A 455 -25.05 -16.64 -4.71
C LYS A 455 -24.34 -16.32 -3.40
N ALA A 456 -24.28 -15.04 -3.01
CA ALA A 456 -23.65 -14.62 -1.76
C ALA A 456 -24.43 -15.11 -0.53
N GLN A 457 -25.78 -15.04 -0.58
CA GLN A 457 -26.62 -15.54 0.52
C GLN A 457 -26.48 -17.05 0.71
N LYS A 458 -26.49 -17.84 -0.37
CA LYS A 458 -26.28 -19.30 -0.30
C LYS A 458 -24.91 -19.69 0.28
N LEU A 459 -23.87 -18.89 0.04
CA LEU A 459 -22.54 -19.10 0.62
C LEU A 459 -22.47 -18.71 2.11
N ALA A 460 -23.28 -17.77 2.56
CA ALA A 460 -23.36 -17.40 3.97
C ALA A 460 -24.10 -18.46 4.80
N GLU A 461 -25.21 -18.98 4.26
CA GLU A 461 -26.01 -20.04 4.91
C GLU A 461 -25.21 -21.34 5.10
N THR A 462 -24.38 -21.70 4.11
CA THR A 462 -23.51 -22.89 4.20
C THR A 462 -22.39 -22.75 5.24
N ARG A 463 -22.09 -21.54 5.73
CA ARG A 463 -21.04 -21.28 6.74
C ARG A 463 -21.58 -21.19 8.17
N GLN A 464 -22.90 -21.16 8.40
CA GLN A 464 -23.52 -21.00 9.72
C GLN A 464 -23.41 -22.21 10.67
N GLY A 465 -22.75 -23.31 10.26
CA GLY A 465 -22.59 -24.52 11.09
C GLY A 465 -21.22 -24.74 11.73
N GLY A 466 -20.23 -23.88 11.49
CA GLY A 466 -18.88 -24.06 12.04
C GLY A 466 -18.80 -23.72 13.53
N LYS A 467 -18.42 -24.68 14.39
CA LYS A 467 -18.11 -24.42 15.81
C LYS A 467 -17.12 -23.25 15.90
N SER A 468 -17.54 -22.14 16.51
CA SER A 468 -16.74 -20.93 16.57
C SER A 468 -15.40 -21.21 17.27
N GLN A 469 -14.30 -20.93 16.59
CA GLN A 469 -12.94 -21.07 17.14
C GLN A 469 -12.61 -19.95 18.15
N LEU A 470 -13.56 -19.07 18.48
CA LEU A 470 -13.32 -17.94 19.38
C LEU A 470 -12.91 -18.41 20.78
N ALA A 471 -13.48 -19.50 21.27
CA ALA A 471 -13.09 -20.10 22.54
C ALA A 471 -11.67 -20.69 22.50
N ALA A 472 -11.29 -21.35 21.40
CA ALA A 472 -9.95 -21.91 21.21
C ALA A 472 -8.89 -20.81 21.04
N ARG A 473 -9.23 -19.71 20.37
CA ARG A 473 -8.35 -18.53 20.22
C ARG A 473 -8.13 -17.81 21.54
N ALA A 474 -9.18 -17.69 22.38
CA ALA A 474 -9.05 -17.14 23.72
C ALA A 474 -8.17 -18.02 24.63
N ALA A 475 -8.29 -19.35 24.52
CA ALA A 475 -7.49 -20.29 25.30
C ALA A 475 -5.99 -20.31 24.92
N GLY A 476 -5.65 -19.96 23.67
CA GLY A 476 -4.27 -19.88 23.19
C GLY A 476 -3.50 -18.61 23.61
N LEU A 477 -4.20 -17.59 24.13
CA LEU A 477 -3.62 -16.30 24.52
C LEU A 477 -3.38 -16.20 26.03
N GLN A 478 -2.56 -17.11 26.56
CA GLN A 478 -2.39 -17.29 28.01
C GLN A 478 -1.53 -16.18 28.67
N LEU A 479 -0.67 -15.51 27.92
CA LEU A 479 0.26 -14.52 28.47
C LEU A 479 -0.31 -13.12 28.31
N LYS A 480 -0.36 -12.32 29.39
CA LYS A 480 -0.81 -10.92 29.34
C LYS A 480 0.38 -10.00 29.60
N CYS A 481 0.49 -8.93 28.81
CA CYS A 481 1.49 -7.88 29.05
C CYS A 481 1.24 -7.25 30.44
N PRO A 482 2.24 -7.17 31.33
CA PRO A 482 2.04 -6.62 32.68
C PRO A 482 1.72 -5.13 32.69
N VAL A 483 2.08 -4.39 31.63
CA VAL A 483 1.90 -2.93 31.56
C VAL A 483 0.50 -2.57 31.04
N CYS A 484 0.08 -3.14 29.90
CA CYS A 484 -1.18 -2.77 29.25
C CYS A 484 -2.24 -3.88 29.23
N LYS A 485 -1.95 -5.03 29.83
CA LYS A 485 -2.83 -6.22 29.92
C LYS A 485 -3.23 -6.82 28.58
N THR A 486 -2.61 -6.42 27.47
CA THR A 486 -2.86 -7.00 26.14
C THR A 486 -2.45 -8.48 26.15
N PRO A 487 -3.37 -9.39 25.77
CA PRO A 487 -3.07 -10.82 25.71
C PRO A 487 -2.19 -11.13 24.49
N ALA A 488 -1.27 -12.07 24.64
CA ALA A 488 -0.28 -12.45 23.65
C ALA A 488 -0.15 -13.98 23.62
N ALA A 489 0.03 -14.52 22.41
CA ALA A 489 0.06 -15.96 22.19
C ALA A 489 1.36 -16.61 22.70
N ASN A 490 2.46 -15.86 22.75
CA ASN A 490 3.74 -16.34 23.23
C ASN A 490 4.61 -15.19 23.77
N TYR A 491 5.66 -15.55 24.52
CA TYR A 491 6.58 -14.61 25.14
C TYR A 491 7.32 -13.72 24.13
N LYS A 492 7.65 -14.23 22.93
CA LYS A 492 8.33 -13.44 21.88
C LYS A 492 7.48 -12.26 21.40
N ILE A 493 6.16 -12.43 21.33
CA ILE A 493 5.22 -11.35 20.99
C ILE A 493 5.17 -10.31 22.11
N ILE A 494 5.23 -10.72 23.38
CA ILE A 494 5.32 -9.79 24.53
C ILE A 494 6.61 -8.97 24.47
N VAL A 495 7.75 -9.61 24.21
CA VAL A 495 9.04 -8.91 24.11
C VAL A 495 9.00 -7.86 22.99
N LYS A 496 8.53 -8.22 21.79
CA LYS A 496 8.37 -7.26 20.69
C LYS A 496 7.38 -6.14 21.02
N HIS A 497 6.30 -6.46 21.75
CA HIS A 497 5.33 -5.48 22.21
C HIS A 497 5.96 -4.49 23.21
N MET A 498 6.81 -4.97 24.12
CA MET A 498 7.54 -4.14 25.08
C MET A 498 8.64 -3.30 24.41
N GLU A 499 9.33 -3.84 23.40
CA GLU A 499 10.36 -3.11 22.64
C GLU A 499 9.78 -2.00 21.75
N LYS A 500 8.58 -2.21 21.18
CA LYS A 500 7.89 -1.20 20.36
C LYS A 500 7.33 -0.04 21.18
N ARG A 501 6.93 -0.29 22.43
CA ARG A 501 6.59 0.80 23.34
C ARG A 501 7.91 1.45 23.76
N LYS A 502 8.16 2.67 23.30
CA LYS A 502 9.21 3.52 23.88
C LYS A 502 8.96 3.56 25.39
N TRP A 503 9.88 2.99 26.15
CA TRP A 503 9.88 3.10 27.60
C TRP A 503 10.03 4.58 27.91
N ASP A 504 8.95 5.21 28.36
CA ASP A 504 8.97 6.58 28.85
C ASP A 504 9.53 6.51 30.28
N PRO A 505 10.72 7.06 30.56
CA PRO A 505 11.37 6.90 31.86
C PRO A 505 10.72 7.74 32.98
N THR A 506 9.55 8.33 32.73
CA THR A 506 8.90 9.34 33.59
C THR A 506 7.70 8.86 34.38
N GLY A 507 7.33 7.57 34.41
CA GLY A 507 6.29 7.16 35.35
C GLY A 507 5.88 5.69 35.36
N ALA A 508 6.43 4.93 36.30
CA ALA A 508 5.69 4.10 37.27
C ALA A 508 6.69 3.23 38.05
N LEU A 509 7.09 3.70 39.23
CA LEU A 509 7.54 2.80 40.28
C LEU A 509 6.39 1.81 40.56
N CYS A 510 6.65 0.51 40.38
CA CYS A 510 5.89 -0.49 41.07
C CYS A 510 6.16 -0.32 42.57
N ILE A 511 5.13 0.15 43.28
CA ILE A 511 5.02 0.11 44.72
C ILE A 511 5.10 -1.37 45.14
N PHE A 512 6.24 -1.78 45.68
CA PHE A 512 6.24 -2.80 46.71
C PHE A 512 5.92 -2.10 48.04
N SER A 513 5.02 -2.69 48.80
CA SER A 513 4.63 -2.24 50.14
C SER A 513 5.85 -2.16 51.06
N THR A 514 6.15 -0.98 51.62
CA THR A 514 6.94 -0.86 52.84
C THR A 514 6.50 0.38 53.62
N GLU A 515 5.90 0.10 54.75
CA GLU A 515 5.30 0.99 55.75
C GLU A 515 6.37 1.66 56.64
N GLU A 516 7.54 2.04 56.11
CA GLU A 516 8.73 2.25 56.97
C GLU A 516 9.67 3.42 56.65
N LEU A 517 9.25 4.46 55.92
CA LEU A 517 10.09 5.66 55.71
C LEU A 517 9.30 6.98 55.84
N ALA A 518 8.67 7.18 56.99
CA ALA A 518 8.40 8.52 57.50
C ALA A 518 9.68 9.04 58.18
N LYS A 519 10.52 9.77 57.42
CA LYS A 519 11.52 10.78 57.87
C LYS A 519 12.44 11.14 56.71
N ASN A 520 12.16 12.24 56.04
CA ASN A 520 13.12 13.31 55.69
C ASN A 520 12.60 14.13 54.50
N GLU A 521 12.58 15.42 54.72
CA GLU A 521 12.08 16.46 53.83
C GLU A 521 13.01 16.72 52.62
N HIS A 522 12.41 17.42 51.65
CA HIS A 522 13.01 18.36 50.70
C HIS A 522 13.89 17.83 49.56
N ILE A 523 13.25 17.50 48.43
CA ILE A 523 13.78 17.87 47.10
C ILE A 523 12.61 18.23 46.17
N GLY A 524 12.35 19.53 45.99
CA GLY A 524 11.52 20.07 44.92
C GLY A 524 12.42 20.75 43.88
N THR A 525 12.57 20.16 42.71
CA THR A 525 13.27 20.79 41.57
C THR A 525 12.25 21.45 40.65
N HIS A 526 12.13 22.78 40.70
CA HIS A 526 11.44 23.56 39.68
C HIS A 526 12.38 23.82 38.50
N SER A 527 12.00 23.30 37.33
CA SER A 527 12.67 23.55 36.05
C SER A 527 11.96 24.70 35.34
N VAL A 528 12.50 25.92 35.43
CA VAL A 528 11.98 27.08 34.69
C VAL A 528 12.71 27.18 33.34
N TYR A 529 11.98 26.98 32.25
CA TYR A 529 12.46 27.12 30.87
C TYR A 529 12.16 28.54 30.37
N LEU A 530 13.19 29.24 29.86
CA LEU A 530 13.07 30.56 29.25
C LEU A 530 13.57 30.50 27.81
N GLN A 531 12.69 30.81 26.86
CA GLN A 531 12.95 30.79 25.43
C GLN A 531 13.07 32.25 24.94
N VAL A 532 14.27 32.67 24.53
CA VAL A 532 14.49 33.94 23.80
C VAL A 532 15.51 33.71 22.70
N VAL A 533 15.14 34.11 21.48
CA VAL A 533 15.91 34.06 20.22
C VAL A 533 15.76 35.47 19.63
N ASN A 534 16.78 36.23 19.22
CA ASN A 534 17.68 36.03 18.07
C ASN A 534 18.80 37.10 18.05
N GLU A 535 19.76 36.94 17.13
CA GLU A 535 20.85 37.87 16.72
C GLU A 535 22.23 37.71 17.36
N PHE A 536 22.95 36.66 16.96
CA PHE A 536 24.40 36.77 16.77
C PHE A 536 24.85 35.99 15.53
N ALA A 537 24.95 36.67 14.40
CA ALA A 537 25.65 36.15 13.23
C ALA A 537 27.17 36.39 13.39
N GLY A 538 27.92 35.33 13.67
CA GLY A 538 29.40 35.30 13.57
C GLY A 538 30.14 34.67 14.75
N ASP A 539 30.98 33.67 14.46
CA ASP A 539 31.72 32.86 15.46
C ASP A 539 32.72 33.65 16.34
N ARG A 540 33.18 34.82 15.88
CA ARG A 540 34.03 35.71 16.69
C ARG A 540 33.26 36.35 17.86
N LYS A 541 31.99 36.74 17.65
CA LYS A 541 31.15 37.33 18.71
C LYS A 541 30.75 36.28 19.76
N ARG A 542 30.53 35.02 19.35
CA ARG A 542 30.30 33.87 20.25
C ARG A 542 31.44 33.63 21.24
N THR A 543 32.68 33.70 20.76
CA THR A 543 33.87 33.44 21.59
C THR A 543 34.13 34.58 22.58
N GLN A 544 33.80 35.82 22.20
CA GLN A 544 33.91 36.99 23.07
C GLN A 544 32.84 37.02 24.16
N ALA A 545 31.62 36.56 23.86
CA ALA A 545 30.54 36.38 24.85
C ALA A 545 30.89 35.32 25.91
N ARG A 546 31.54 34.22 25.51
CA ARG A 546 32.01 33.16 26.43
C ARG A 546 33.01 33.65 27.49
N ARG A 547 33.86 34.63 27.16
CA ARG A 547 34.91 35.13 28.06
C ARG A 547 34.42 36.18 29.06
N ARG A 548 33.17 36.64 28.94
CA ARG A 548 32.62 37.77 29.73
C ARG A 548 31.38 37.41 30.55
N LEU A 549 31.00 36.13 30.59
CA LEU A 549 29.94 35.65 31.48
C LEU A 549 30.52 35.42 32.88
N PRO A 550 29.81 35.82 33.95
CA PRO A 550 30.18 35.46 35.31
C PRO A 550 30.17 33.93 35.52
N ASP A 551 31.04 33.43 36.41
CA ASP A 551 31.32 31.99 36.60
C ASP A 551 30.09 31.13 36.98
N TYR A 552 28.99 31.73 37.39
CA TYR A 552 27.75 31.05 37.78
C TYR A 552 26.80 30.71 36.62
N PHE A 553 27.19 30.95 35.36
CA PHE A 553 26.45 30.51 34.17
C PHE A 553 27.17 29.39 33.43
N LYS A 554 26.51 28.23 33.26
CA LYS A 554 27.02 27.13 32.43
C LYS A 554 26.28 27.03 31.10
N PHE A 555 27.05 26.96 30.01
CA PHE A 555 26.53 26.75 28.66
C PHE A 555 26.33 25.26 28.38
N ARG A 556 25.14 24.87 27.90
CA ARG A 556 24.92 23.52 27.33
C ARG A 556 24.55 23.64 25.85
N PRO A 557 25.37 23.12 24.92
CA PRO A 557 24.97 23.05 23.52
C PRO A 557 23.93 21.93 23.34
N THR A 558 22.82 22.25 22.68
CA THR A 558 21.84 21.27 22.19
C THR A 558 22.17 20.86 20.75
N GLN A 559 21.80 19.63 20.39
CA GLN A 559 22.10 19.04 19.07
C GLN A 559 21.51 19.87 17.92
N LYS A 560 22.28 19.97 16.83
CA LYS A 560 21.89 20.65 15.59
C LYS A 560 20.69 19.96 14.92
N SER A 561 19.55 20.64 14.88
CA SER A 561 18.55 20.50 13.83
C SER A 561 18.34 21.88 13.18
N GLY A 562 17.94 21.90 11.90
CA GLY A 562 18.12 23.04 10.98
C GLY A 562 17.72 24.45 11.46
N ARG A 563 18.53 25.41 11.02
CA ARG A 563 18.34 26.88 10.94
C ARG A 563 17.90 27.70 12.18
N ARG A 564 17.69 27.12 13.36
CA ARG A 564 17.57 27.89 14.62
C ARG A 564 18.32 27.20 15.77
N GLU A 565 19.39 27.83 16.28
CA GLU A 565 20.06 27.39 17.51
C GLU A 565 19.45 28.12 18.72
N VAL A 566 18.83 27.36 19.63
CA VAL A 566 18.33 27.88 20.92
C VAL A 566 19.47 27.76 21.94
N ILE A 567 19.84 28.87 22.58
CA ILE A 567 20.86 28.89 23.63
C ILE A 567 20.17 28.85 24.99
N ASN A 568 20.44 27.80 25.76
CA ASN A 568 19.93 27.66 27.12
C ASN A 568 20.93 28.20 28.15
N PHE A 569 20.46 29.04 29.06
CA PHE A 569 21.21 29.47 30.24
C PHE A 569 20.68 28.75 31.47
N VAL A 570 21.59 28.21 32.29
CA VAL A 570 21.26 27.68 33.61
C VAL A 570 21.92 28.58 34.65
N ALA A 571 21.11 29.26 35.46
CA ALA A 571 21.60 30.01 36.61
C ALA A 571 21.85 29.04 37.77
N LEU A 572 23.02 29.13 38.40
CA LEU A 572 23.44 28.22 39.49
C LEU A 572 23.22 28.80 40.90
N ASP A 573 22.69 30.01 41.02
CA ASP A 573 22.52 30.69 42.32
C ASP A 573 21.11 30.45 42.88
N LYS A 574 21.02 29.65 43.95
CA LYS A 574 19.76 29.27 44.60
C LYS A 574 19.12 30.40 45.41
N ASN A 575 19.84 31.50 45.64
CA ASN A 575 19.41 32.55 46.57
C ASN A 575 18.78 33.76 45.88
N LYS A 576 18.61 33.73 44.55
CA LYS A 576 18.03 34.85 43.79
C LYS A 576 16.66 34.47 43.25
N SER A 577 15.70 35.39 43.41
CA SER A 577 14.36 35.20 42.86
C SER A 577 14.38 35.18 41.32
N GLU A 578 13.42 34.49 40.73
CA GLU A 578 13.27 34.36 39.27
C GLU A 578 13.21 35.73 38.58
N GLU A 579 12.52 36.70 39.17
CA GLU A 579 12.44 38.08 38.66
C GLU A 579 13.79 38.79 38.67
N THR A 580 14.62 38.56 39.69
CA THR A 580 15.97 39.12 39.74
C THR A 580 16.85 38.56 38.61
N ILE A 581 16.67 37.28 38.26
CA ILE A 581 17.41 36.63 37.18
C ILE A 581 16.94 37.16 35.81
N LYS A 582 15.63 37.35 35.63
CA LYS A 582 15.05 37.95 34.41
C LYS A 582 15.51 39.39 34.20
N ASP A 583 15.49 40.22 35.25
CA ASP A 583 15.90 41.63 35.15
C ASP A 583 17.41 41.77 34.87
N LEU A 584 18.24 40.91 35.48
CA LEU A 584 19.68 40.86 35.19
C LEU A 584 19.97 40.47 33.73
N ALA A 585 19.25 39.47 33.20
CA ALA A 585 19.39 39.05 31.81
C ALA A 585 18.98 40.18 30.83
N GLN A 586 17.91 40.91 31.14
CA GLN A 586 17.44 42.04 30.35
C GLN A 586 18.37 43.26 30.42
N ARG A 587 19.01 43.52 31.56
CA ARG A 587 20.05 44.58 31.68
C ARG A 587 21.28 44.26 30.84
N ILE A 588 21.78 43.02 30.89
CA ILE A 588 22.93 42.57 30.08
C ILE A 588 22.64 42.68 28.57
N LEU A 589 21.39 42.48 28.15
CA LEU A 589 20.96 42.65 26.76
C LEU A 589 20.89 44.13 26.36
N ARG A 590 20.36 45.00 27.23
CA ARG A 590 20.27 46.45 26.97
C ARG A 590 21.64 47.11 26.84
N ASP A 591 22.57 46.81 27.75
CA ASP A 591 23.94 47.38 27.73
C ASP A 591 24.78 46.91 26.53
N LYS A 592 24.30 45.94 25.74
CA LYS A 592 25.00 45.41 24.55
C LYS A 592 24.39 45.88 23.22
N LEU A 593 23.22 46.48 23.25
CA LEU A 593 22.54 47.06 22.07
C LEU A 593 22.77 48.57 21.94
N SER A 594 23.30 49.22 22.99
CA SER A 594 24.00 50.51 22.93
C SER A 594 25.48 50.32 22.65
#